data_AF-A0A3E2UZQ9-F1
#
_entry.id   AF-A0A3E2UZQ9-F1
#
_cell.length_a   1.000
_cell.length_b   1.000
_cell.length_c   1.000
_cell.angle_alpha   90.00
_cell.angle_beta   90.00
_cell.angle_gamma   90.00
#
_symmetry.space_group_name_H-M   'P 1'
#
loop_
_entity.id
_entity.type
_entity.pdbx_description
1 polymer ?
#
loop_
_entity_poly.entity_id
_entity_poly.type
_entity_poly.pdbx_seq_one_letter_code
_entity_poly.pdbx_strand_id
1 'polypeptide(L)' 'MKSFDVLHEGNKVWNEEDGTMSVMFCDVNGDGKKIMCLADDRSIYPASQFDPADWELLENKEG' A
#
# COMPACT_ATOMS: atom_id res chain seq x y z
N MET A 1 -16.41 -1.24 6.69
CA MET A 1 -15.02 -1.09 7.17
C MET A 1 -14.14 -1.26 5.94
N LYS A 2 -13.30 -0.28 5.60
CA LYS A 2 -12.29 -0.50 4.56
C LYS A 2 -11.23 -1.44 5.14
N SER A 3 -10.68 -2.32 4.32
CA SER A 3 -9.60 -3.23 4.70
C SER A 3 -8.59 -3.27 3.55
N PHE A 4 -7.31 -3.44 3.89
CA PHE A 4 -6.27 -3.69 2.91
C PHE A 4 -6.31 -5.12 2.33
N ASP A 5 -7.13 -6.02 2.86
CA ASP A 5 -7.22 -7.41 2.38
C ASP A 5 -7.65 -7.55 0.91
N VAL A 6 -8.29 -6.52 0.35
CA VAL A 6 -8.72 -6.48 -1.06
C VAL A 6 -7.66 -5.90 -2.00
N LEU A 7 -6.54 -5.42 -1.46
CA LEU A 7 -5.48 -4.81 -2.25
C LEU A 7 -4.55 -5.88 -2.83
N HIS A 8 -4.10 -5.62 -4.05
CA HIS A 8 -3.15 -6.46 -4.77
C HIS A 8 -1.93 -5.65 -5.19
N GLU A 9 -0.81 -6.34 -5.43
CA GLU A 9 0.41 -5.70 -5.94
C GLU A 9 0.11 -4.89 -7.21
N GLY A 10 0.63 -3.66 -7.26
CA GLY A 10 0.39 -2.72 -8.36
C GLY A 10 -0.89 -1.88 -8.22
N ASN A 11 -1.74 -2.13 -7.22
CA ASN A 11 -2.76 -1.15 -6.85
C ASN A 11 -2.11 0.14 -6.37
N LYS A 12 -2.80 1.26 -6.60
CA LYS A 12 -2.42 2.56 -6.05
C LYS A 12 -3.46 2.98 -5.04
N VAL A 13 -3.01 3.52 -3.92
CA VAL A 13 -3.86 4.07 -2.87
C VAL A 13 -3.50 5.53 -2.63
N TRP A 14 -4.46 6.32 -2.16
CA TRP A 14 -4.26 7.74 -1.91
C TRP A 14 -4.91 8.18 -0.61
N ASN A 15 -4.27 9.12 0.08
CA ASN A 15 -4.85 9.93 1.15
C ASN A 15 -4.33 11.39 1.04
N GLU A 16 -4.88 12.30 1.84
CA GLU A 16 -4.49 13.72 1.82
C GLU A 16 -3.11 13.98 2.45
N GLU A 17 -2.70 13.19 3.44
CA GLU A 17 -1.47 13.41 4.22
C GLU A 17 -0.20 12.91 3.50
N ASP A 18 -0.24 11.69 2.96
CA ASP A 18 0.91 10.99 2.37
C ASP A 18 0.88 11.00 0.83
N GLY A 19 -0.26 11.34 0.22
CA GLY A 19 -0.43 11.36 -1.22
C GLY A 19 -0.62 9.96 -1.82
N THR A 20 -0.13 9.75 -3.05
CA THR A 20 -0.31 8.46 -3.75
C THR A 20 0.81 7.50 -3.38
N MET A 21 0.43 6.30 -2.92
CA MET A 21 1.36 5.19 -2.70
C MET A 21 0.97 3.99 -3.56
N SER A 22 1.97 3.17 -3.90
CA SER A 22 1.79 1.90 -4.60
C SER A 22 1.80 0.75 -3.59
N VAL A 23 0.92 -0.22 -3.80
CA VAL A 23 0.86 -1.47 -3.04
C VAL A 23 1.89 -2.44 -3.61
N MET A 24 2.75 -2.99 -2.76
CA MET A 24 3.73 -4.01 -3.12
C MET A 24 3.93 -5.03 -1.99
N PHE A 25 4.61 -6.15 -2.28
CA PHE A 25 4.93 -7.15 -1.26
C PHE A 25 6.44 -7.31 -1.09
N CYS A 26 6.93 -6.98 0.10
CA CYS A 26 8.35 -6.84 0.36
C CYS A 26 8.77 -7.55 1.67
N ASP A 27 9.96 -8.17 1.68
CA ASP A 27 10.57 -8.74 2.89
C ASP A 27 11.37 -7.65 3.59
N VAL A 28 10.68 -6.85 4.41
CA VAL A 28 11.26 -5.70 5.13
C VAL A 28 12.22 -6.16 6.22
N ASN A 29 11.98 -7.34 6.81
CA ASN A 29 12.69 -7.80 8.00
C ASN A 29 13.85 -8.75 7.68
N GLY A 30 13.97 -9.23 6.43
CA GLY A 30 14.98 -10.18 6.00
C GLY A 30 14.76 -11.59 6.53
N ASP A 31 13.54 -11.94 6.90
CA ASP A 31 13.18 -13.27 7.46
C ASP A 31 12.67 -14.25 6.39
N GLY A 32 12.70 -13.83 5.12
CA GLY A 32 12.19 -14.58 3.98
C GLY A 32 10.68 -14.49 3.78
N LYS A 33 9.96 -13.72 4.62
CA LYS A 33 8.50 -13.54 4.49
C LYS A 33 8.18 -12.15 3.95
N LYS A 34 7.49 -12.14 2.83
CA LYS A 34 6.96 -10.90 2.26
C LYS A 34 5.69 -10.47 3.00
N ILE A 35 5.61 -9.18 3.29
CA ILE A 35 4.41 -8.53 3.85
C ILE A 35 3.93 -7.45 2.88
N MET A 36 2.68 -7.00 3.05
CA MET A 36 2.17 -5.87 2.28
C MET A 36 2.88 -4.58 2.72
N CYS A 37 3.31 -3.81 1.74
CA CYS A 37 3.99 -2.54 1.90
C CYS A 37 3.29 -1.47 1.05
N LEU A 38 3.20 -0.25 1.57
CA LEU A 38 2.86 0.94 0.79
C LEU A 38 4.17 1.67 0.48
N ALA A 39 4.36 2.04 -0.77
CA ALA A 39 5.59 2.69 -1.23
C ALA A 39 5.29 3.98 -2.00
N ASP A 40 6.02 5.04 -1.67
CA ASP A 40 6.14 6.22 -2.52
C ASP A 40 7.43 6.14 -3.35
N ASP A 41 7.84 7.24 -3.97
CA ASP A 41 9.06 7.32 -4.78
C ASP A 41 10.36 7.27 -3.97
N ARG A 42 10.29 7.41 -2.64
CA ARG A 42 11.44 7.59 -1.75
C ARG A 42 11.58 6.49 -0.70
N SER A 43 10.46 5.90 -0.28
CA SER A 43 10.35 5.08 0.92
C SER A 43 9.35 3.94 0.76
N ILE A 44 9.58 2.88 1.54
CA ILE A 44 8.69 1.71 1.63
C ILE A 44 8.32 1.53 3.09
N TYR A 45 7.02 1.39 3.36
CA TYR A 45 6.46 1.26 4.69
C TYR A 45 5.62 0.00 4.80
N PRO A 46 5.79 -0.83 5.85
CA PRO A 46 4.83 -1.88 6.18
C PRO A 46 3.41 -1.33 6.28
N ALA A 47 2.46 -1.93 5.57
CA ALA A 47 1.08 -1.46 5.55
C ALA A 47 0.41 -1.50 6.95
N SER A 48 0.95 -2.30 7.87
CA SER A 48 0.50 -2.37 9.27
C SER A 48 0.73 -1.09 10.08
N GLN A 49 1.43 -0.09 9.52
CA GLN A 49 1.64 1.21 10.17
C GLN A 49 0.47 2.19 9.93
N PHE A 50 -0.47 1.85 9.04
CA PHE A 50 -1.55 2.74 8.63
C PHE A 50 -2.92 2.17 8.99
N ASP A 51 -3.91 3.04 9.16
CA ASP A 51 -5.32 2.65 9.24
C ASP A 51 -5.90 2.52 7.82
N PRO A 52 -6.38 1.34 7.39
CA PRO A 52 -7.00 1.18 6.07
C PRO A 52 -8.20 2.11 5.80
N ALA A 53 -8.83 2.67 6.83
CA ALA A 53 -9.93 3.62 6.69
C ALA A 53 -9.52 4.93 6.01
N ASP A 54 -8.27 5.35 6.19
CA ASP A 54 -7.74 6.64 5.72
C ASP A 54 -7.41 6.64 4.22
N TRP A 55 -7.38 5.46 3.61
CA TRP A 55 -6.91 5.28 2.23
C TRP A 55 -8.05 5.03 1.26
N GLU A 56 -7.87 5.53 0.03
CA GLU A 56 -8.76 5.30 -1.09
C GLU A 56 -8.02 4.51 -2.17
N LEU A 57 -8.63 3.42 -2.65
CA LEU A 57 -8.13 2.71 -3.81
C LEU A 57 -8.30 3.61 -5.03
N LEU A 58 -7.19 3.97 -5.67
CA LEU A 58 -7.22 4.54 -7.00
C LEU A 58 -7.48 3.40 -7.97
N GLU A 59 -8.67 3.39 -8.56
CA GLU A 59 -8.94 2.50 -9.68
C GLU A 59 -7.92 2.81 -10.78
N ASN A 60 -7.11 1.80 -11.13
CA ASN A 60 -6.36 1.84 -12.36
C ASN A 60 -7.40 1.91 -13.48
N LYS A 61 -7.76 3.12 -13.92
CA LYS A 61 -8.41 3.31 -15.21
C LYS A 61 -7.40 2.85 -16.25
N GLU A 62 -7.43 1.56 -16.56
CA GLU A 62 -6.78 1.02 -17.74
C GLU A 62 -7.31 1.83 -18.92
N GLY A 63 -6.45 2.69 -19.46
CA GLY A 63 -6.63 3.37 -20.74
C GLY A 63 -5.89 2.63 -21.83
#